data_AF-A0A9D8AAT8-F1
#
_entry.id   AF-A0A9D8AAT8-F1
#
_cell.length_a   1.000
_cell.length_b   1.000
_cell.length_c   1.000
_cell.angle_alpha   90.00
_cell.angle_beta   90.00
_cell.angle_gamma   90.00
#
_symmetry.space_group_name_H-M   'P 1'
#
loop_
_entity.id
_entity.type
_entity.pdbx_description
1 polymer ?
#
loop_
_entity_poly.entity_id
_entity_poly.type
_entity_poly.pdbx_seq_one_letter_code
_entity_poly.pdbx_strand_id
1 'polypeptide(L)'
;MNSKLFKTSSLLLAGMIVFSACGEDEVIIYGDVVGTWNLSALTGTYERKVVSGSGIEHSADAYLLVASWDDAAGFAAATGGDAAVVTGATNQTLAGWVAGDNAPGFPRTNVLDAASLAALGIVMKGVFDDAPSKDKPGTYKITGTYPSIRLNTETCTPYLTVPQINDQGDYTLNFDTGVITLAPATDLDQVLPPFPDGKFTVDGDAGSMTIDFLDRDSHSSRYSEVMAAWSEADDRVISGISQLPVNTAGGFFTTPDDPGAGEDLSSSAYIASSALAAWGGYLTWYAFNINAETAVKVGDVKNPLTDLDGDGTITPVDMIVYMHADNLAGGGTVSTFGIPYAMLVDSSDPTAPAPVNDSATDFALAGLATASGGKMKYTILNGLCIPVDETIDFKSGWTSAD
;
A
#
# COMPACT_ATOMS: atom_id res chain seq x y z
N MET A 1 62.93 69.49 38.64
CA MET A 1 64.06 69.04 37.80
C MET A 1 63.60 67.78 37.10
N ASN A 2 63.21 67.82 35.83
CA ASN A 2 64.07 68.00 34.64
C ASN A 2 65.26 67.05 34.60
N SER A 3 65.38 66.47 33.40
CA SER A 3 66.62 66.13 32.71
C SER A 3 67.15 64.72 33.01
N LYS A 4 67.03 63.78 32.06
CA LYS A 4 67.89 63.62 30.84
C LYS A 4 69.32 63.25 31.28
N LEU A 5 69.98 62.22 30.76
CA LEU A 5 70.26 61.85 29.37
C LEU A 5 70.63 60.35 29.33
N PHE A 6 70.22 59.52 28.35
CA PHE A 6 70.42 59.52 26.89
C PHE A 6 71.67 58.74 26.42
N LYS A 7 71.38 57.75 25.55
CA LYS A 7 72.12 57.30 24.36
C LYS A 7 73.44 56.54 24.59
N THR A 8 73.78 55.51 23.82
CA THR A 8 73.50 55.23 22.38
C THR A 8 73.82 53.74 22.13
N SER A 9 72.91 52.95 21.57
CA SER A 9 72.85 52.54 20.13
C SER A 9 73.92 51.53 19.73
N SER A 10 73.72 50.52 18.88
CA SER A 10 72.60 49.90 18.16
C SER A 10 73.21 48.68 17.46
N LEU A 11 72.44 47.63 17.17
CA LEU A 11 72.27 47.06 15.82
C LEU A 11 71.42 45.76 15.88
N LEU A 12 70.19 45.91 15.37
CA LEU A 12 69.37 45.01 14.54
C LEU A 12 68.87 43.67 15.16
N LEU A 13 67.55 43.52 15.41
CA LEU A 13 66.46 43.08 14.49
C LEU A 13 66.68 41.64 14.00
N ALA A 14 65.81 40.64 14.17
CA ALA A 14 64.38 40.54 14.46
C ALA A 14 64.17 39.24 15.27
N GLY A 15 63.23 39.09 16.19
CA GLY A 15 61.81 39.38 16.09
C GLY A 15 61.05 38.04 16.09
N MET A 16 60.79 37.48 17.28
CA MET A 16 59.82 36.41 17.46
C MET A 16 59.00 36.75 18.70
N ILE A 17 57.79 37.24 18.45
CA ILE A 17 56.81 37.56 19.46
C ILE A 17 56.23 36.24 19.95
N VAL A 18 56.34 36.00 21.26
CA VAL A 18 55.57 35.00 21.99
C VAL A 18 54.20 35.62 22.27
N PHE A 19 53.14 34.96 21.81
CA PHE A 19 51.82 35.09 22.42
C PHE A 19 51.41 33.73 22.96
N SER A 20 51.20 33.70 24.27
CA SER A 20 50.41 32.70 24.97
C SER A 20 48.96 32.76 24.49
N ALA A 21 48.40 31.63 24.08
CA ALA A 21 46.96 31.42 24.03
C ALA A 21 46.67 30.06 24.67
N CYS A 22 46.23 30.09 25.93
CA CYS A 22 45.29 29.09 26.42
C CYS A 22 43.92 29.56 25.91
N GLY A 23 43.42 28.94 24.85
CA GLY A 23 41.99 28.67 24.72
C GLY A 23 41.82 27.21 25.11
N GLU A 24 40.97 26.91 26.07
CA GLU A 24 40.47 25.54 26.19
C GLU A 24 39.62 25.32 24.93
N ASP A 25 40.18 24.58 23.96
CA ASP A 25 39.41 24.10 22.82
C ASP A 25 38.25 23.30 23.40
N GLU A 26 37.02 23.68 23.04
CA GLU A 26 35.83 22.89 23.30
C GLU A 26 36.11 21.47 22.79
N VAL A 27 36.02 20.47 23.66
CA VAL A 27 36.34 19.09 23.26
C VAL A 27 35.25 18.63 22.32
N ILE A 28 35.47 18.78 21.01
CA ILE A 28 34.54 18.33 19.98
C ILE A 28 34.60 16.80 19.93
N ILE A 29 33.50 16.11 20.26
CA ILE A 29 33.45 14.65 20.37
C ILE A 29 32.92 14.02 19.09
N TYR A 30 31.84 14.58 18.54
CA TYR A 30 31.15 14.05 17.36
C TYR A 30 31.50 14.77 16.05
N GLY A 31 32.46 15.69 16.09
CA GLY A 31 33.14 16.23 14.91
C GLY A 31 32.19 16.75 13.84
N ASP A 32 32.44 16.36 12.60
CA ASP A 32 31.73 16.86 11.42
C ASP A 32 30.22 16.55 11.39
N VAL A 33 29.72 15.65 12.24
CA VAL A 33 28.27 15.40 12.34
C VAL A 33 27.55 16.56 13.05
N VAL A 34 28.25 17.24 13.97
CA VAL A 34 27.71 18.36 14.74
C VAL A 34 27.40 19.51 13.79
N GLY A 35 26.17 20.00 13.85
CA GLY A 35 25.74 21.12 13.01
C GLY A 35 24.30 21.01 12.56
N THR A 36 23.98 21.82 11.56
CA THR A 36 22.65 21.92 10.99
C THR A 36 22.64 21.35 9.58
N TRP A 37 21.62 20.55 9.29
CA TRP A 37 21.51 19.76 8.08
C TRP A 37 20.11 19.87 7.49
N ASN A 38 20.02 19.97 6.16
CA ASN A 38 18.76 19.90 5.41
C ASN A 38 18.68 18.59 4.66
N LEU A 39 17.52 17.93 4.68
CA LEU A 39 17.29 16.73 3.89
C LEU A 39 17.40 17.06 2.40
N SER A 40 18.24 16.33 1.69
CA SER A 40 18.50 16.50 0.26
C SER A 40 18.03 15.31 -0.58
N ALA A 41 17.89 14.13 0.03
CA ALA A 41 17.34 12.95 -0.59
C ALA A 41 16.74 11.99 0.46
N LEU A 42 15.70 11.25 0.07
CA LEU A 42 15.11 10.21 0.90
C LEU A 42 14.67 9.03 0.04
N THR A 43 15.13 7.84 0.38
CA THR A 43 14.58 6.59 -0.14
C THR A 43 13.98 5.80 1.00
N GLY A 44 12.74 5.35 0.85
CA GLY A 44 12.08 4.44 1.78
C GLY A 44 11.62 3.18 1.06
N THR A 45 12.08 2.01 1.51
CA THR A 45 11.59 0.72 1.02
C THR A 45 10.69 0.09 2.08
N TYR A 46 9.41 0.02 1.75
CA TYR A 46 8.34 -0.46 2.62
C TYR A 46 8.07 -1.93 2.34
N GLU A 47 8.16 -2.74 3.38
CA GLU A 47 7.82 -4.16 3.38
C GLU A 47 6.62 -4.33 4.32
N ARG A 48 5.52 -4.87 3.81
CA ARG A 48 4.32 -5.15 4.60
C ARG A 48 3.89 -6.60 4.41
N LYS A 49 3.82 -7.34 5.51
CA LYS A 49 3.37 -8.73 5.55
C LYS A 49 2.04 -8.84 6.27
N VAL A 50 1.08 -9.51 5.64
CA VAL A 50 -0.24 -9.74 6.23
C VAL A 50 -0.11 -10.58 7.49
N VAL A 51 -0.80 -10.17 8.55
CA VAL A 51 -0.87 -10.93 9.80
C VAL A 51 -2.31 -11.27 10.17
N SER A 52 -2.49 -12.25 11.04
CA SER A 52 -3.79 -12.62 11.61
C SER A 52 -3.55 -13.20 12.99
N GLY A 53 -4.45 -12.94 13.93
CA GLY A 53 -4.30 -13.35 15.30
C GLY A 53 -5.38 -12.82 16.23
N SER A 54 -5.47 -13.43 17.41
CA SER A 54 -6.38 -12.97 18.46
C SER A 54 -5.97 -11.59 18.97
N GLY A 55 -6.92 -10.68 19.10
CA GLY A 55 -6.68 -9.32 19.62
C GLY A 55 -6.13 -8.34 18.59
N ILE A 56 -5.89 -8.77 17.35
CA ILE A 56 -5.48 -7.90 16.24
C ILE A 56 -6.73 -7.30 15.59
N GLU A 57 -6.76 -5.97 15.43
CA GLU A 57 -7.85 -5.29 14.74
C GLU A 57 -7.96 -5.76 13.27
N HIS A 58 -9.19 -5.91 12.78
CA HIS A 58 -9.51 -6.43 11.45
C HIS A 58 -9.04 -7.86 11.16
N SER A 59 -8.53 -8.61 12.14
CA SER A 59 -8.04 -9.97 11.89
C SER A 59 -9.08 -10.89 11.26
N ALA A 60 -8.69 -11.60 10.20
CA ALA A 60 -9.50 -12.59 9.50
C ALA A 60 -8.64 -13.76 9.02
N ASP A 61 -9.25 -14.93 8.80
CA ASP A 61 -8.55 -16.09 8.22
C ASP A 61 -8.13 -15.84 6.76
N ALA A 62 -8.91 -15.01 6.06
CA ALA A 62 -8.62 -14.52 4.71
C ALA A 62 -9.18 -13.11 4.55
N TYR A 63 -8.44 -12.27 3.82
CA TYR A 63 -8.80 -10.90 3.50
C TYR A 63 -9.19 -10.86 2.03
N LEU A 64 -10.48 -10.74 1.72
CA LEU A 64 -10.99 -10.78 0.35
C LEU A 64 -11.44 -9.38 -0.08
N LEU A 65 -10.88 -8.87 -1.17
CA LEU A 65 -11.37 -7.65 -1.81
C LEU A 65 -12.59 -8.04 -2.65
N VAL A 66 -13.75 -7.55 -2.25
CA VAL A 66 -15.03 -7.90 -2.88
C VAL A 66 -15.63 -6.67 -3.53
N ALA A 67 -16.12 -6.84 -4.75
CA ALA A 67 -16.94 -5.85 -5.42
C ALA A 67 -18.39 -6.33 -5.54
N SER A 68 -19.32 -5.42 -5.27
CA SER A 68 -20.75 -5.67 -5.31
C SER A 68 -21.34 -5.16 -6.62
N TRP A 69 -22.27 -5.93 -7.19
CA TRP A 69 -22.98 -5.52 -8.40
C TRP A 69 -23.87 -4.31 -8.12
N ASP A 70 -23.73 -3.25 -8.92
CA ASP A 70 -24.39 -1.95 -8.72
C ASP A 70 -25.94 -2.07 -8.72
N ASP A 71 -26.49 -2.97 -9.52
CA ASP A 71 -27.94 -3.14 -9.68
C ASP A 71 -28.56 -4.19 -8.74
N ALA A 72 -27.78 -4.82 -7.85
CA ALA A 72 -28.24 -5.94 -7.00
C ALA A 72 -29.50 -5.59 -6.18
N ALA A 73 -29.51 -4.42 -5.53
CA ALA A 73 -30.65 -3.97 -4.73
C ALA A 73 -31.90 -3.69 -5.60
N GLY A 74 -31.70 -3.10 -6.78
CA GLY A 74 -32.78 -2.84 -7.73
C GLY A 74 -33.36 -4.13 -8.31
N PHE A 75 -32.51 -5.12 -8.59
CA PHE A 75 -32.93 -6.45 -9.03
C PHE A 75 -33.74 -7.17 -7.94
N ALA A 76 -33.27 -7.14 -6.70
CA ALA A 76 -33.99 -7.72 -5.56
C ALA A 76 -35.39 -7.10 -5.41
N ALA A 77 -35.49 -5.77 -5.49
CA ALA A 77 -36.77 -5.07 -5.44
C ALA A 77 -37.70 -5.44 -6.60
N ALA A 78 -37.17 -5.55 -7.82
CA ALA A 78 -37.96 -5.89 -9.02
C ALA A 78 -38.47 -7.35 -9.01
N THR A 79 -37.69 -8.27 -8.41
CA THR A 79 -38.03 -9.70 -8.34
C THR A 79 -38.74 -10.10 -7.06
N GLY A 80 -38.82 -9.20 -6.08
CA GLY A 80 -39.33 -9.50 -4.73
C GLY A 80 -38.38 -10.36 -3.90
N GLY A 81 -37.10 -10.45 -4.29
CA GLY A 81 -36.05 -11.15 -3.55
C GLY A 81 -35.52 -10.35 -2.35
N ASP A 82 -34.81 -11.02 -1.46
CA ASP A 82 -34.09 -10.37 -0.36
C ASP A 82 -32.80 -9.71 -0.88
N ALA A 83 -32.62 -8.42 -0.57
CA ALA A 83 -31.50 -7.64 -1.09
C ALA A 83 -30.14 -8.17 -0.61
N ALA A 84 -30.03 -8.62 0.64
CA ALA A 84 -28.78 -9.16 1.17
C ALA A 84 -28.43 -10.51 0.51
N VAL A 85 -29.43 -11.34 0.21
CA VAL A 85 -29.24 -12.59 -0.52
C VAL A 85 -28.76 -12.33 -1.95
N VAL A 86 -29.40 -11.40 -2.68
CA VAL A 86 -28.99 -11.07 -4.07
C VAL A 86 -27.59 -10.45 -4.09
N THR A 87 -27.30 -9.48 -3.22
CA THR A 87 -25.96 -8.91 -3.10
C THR A 87 -24.93 -9.98 -2.79
N GLY A 88 -25.17 -10.82 -1.77
CA GLY A 88 -24.26 -11.91 -1.42
C GLY A 88 -24.01 -12.90 -2.56
N ALA A 89 -25.03 -13.23 -3.34
CA ALA A 89 -24.91 -14.17 -4.46
C ALA A 89 -24.23 -13.57 -5.71
N THR A 90 -24.27 -12.24 -5.88
CA THR A 90 -23.72 -11.55 -7.05
C THR A 90 -22.35 -10.94 -6.81
N ASN A 91 -21.96 -10.75 -5.55
CA ASN A 91 -20.63 -10.28 -5.15
C ASN A 91 -19.51 -11.08 -5.84
N GLN A 92 -18.49 -10.36 -6.30
CA GLN A 92 -17.32 -10.94 -6.96
C GLN A 92 -16.08 -10.66 -6.12
N THR A 93 -15.36 -11.72 -5.77
CA THR A 93 -14.04 -11.60 -5.16
C THR A 93 -13.03 -11.23 -6.25
N LEU A 94 -12.42 -10.05 -6.11
CA LEU A 94 -11.42 -9.55 -7.06
C LEU A 94 -10.02 -10.05 -6.73
N ALA A 95 -9.68 -10.14 -5.44
CA ALA A 95 -8.40 -10.62 -4.94
C ALA A 95 -8.52 -11.09 -3.50
N GLY A 96 -7.54 -11.87 -3.03
CA GLY A 96 -7.49 -12.38 -1.67
C GLY A 96 -6.07 -12.49 -1.13
N TRP A 97 -5.93 -12.30 0.18
CA TRP A 97 -4.66 -12.43 0.92
C TRP A 97 -4.87 -13.24 2.19
N VAL A 98 -3.83 -13.94 2.63
CA VAL A 98 -3.76 -14.65 3.91
C VAL A 98 -2.51 -14.24 4.69
N ALA A 99 -2.44 -14.61 5.97
CA ALA A 99 -1.27 -14.33 6.79
C ALA A 99 0.03 -14.86 6.14
N GLY A 100 1.07 -14.03 6.11
CA GLY A 100 2.37 -14.31 5.46
C GLY A 100 2.50 -13.79 4.03
N ASP A 101 1.39 -13.46 3.36
CA ASP A 101 1.40 -12.83 2.05
C ASP A 101 1.95 -11.40 2.13
N ASN A 102 2.39 -10.87 1.00
CA ASN A 102 2.64 -9.44 0.87
C ASN A 102 1.30 -8.70 0.87
N ALA A 103 1.22 -7.61 1.62
CA ALA A 103 0.07 -6.72 1.57
C ALA A 103 -0.09 -6.12 0.14
N PRO A 104 -1.32 -5.78 -0.28
CA PRO A 104 -1.57 -5.22 -1.60
C PRO A 104 -0.70 -3.99 -1.88
N GLY A 105 0.02 -4.01 -2.99
CA GLY A 105 0.90 -2.91 -3.41
C GLY A 105 2.27 -2.87 -2.73
N PHE A 106 2.61 -3.88 -1.92
CA PHE A 106 3.91 -4.04 -1.25
C PHE A 106 4.64 -5.32 -1.72
N PRO A 107 5.99 -5.36 -1.66
CA PRO A 107 6.88 -4.27 -1.27
C PRO A 107 6.86 -3.09 -2.23
N ARG A 108 7.24 -1.91 -1.73
CA ARG A 108 7.30 -0.68 -2.52
C ARG A 108 8.49 0.17 -2.10
N THR A 109 9.22 0.70 -3.08
CA THR A 109 10.28 1.69 -2.86
C THR A 109 9.87 3.05 -3.38
N ASN A 110 9.94 4.06 -2.53
CA ASN A 110 9.75 5.45 -2.89
C ASN A 110 11.12 6.14 -2.87
N VAL A 111 11.51 6.74 -3.99
CA VAL A 111 12.77 7.50 -4.14
C VAL A 111 12.41 8.97 -4.33
N LEU A 112 12.81 9.81 -3.38
CA LEU A 112 12.58 11.24 -3.37
C LEU A 112 13.92 11.96 -3.48
N ASP A 113 14.22 12.47 -4.66
CA ASP A 113 15.34 13.39 -4.86
C ASP A 113 14.97 14.83 -4.44
N ALA A 114 15.94 15.74 -4.49
CA ALA A 114 15.72 17.14 -4.11
C ALA A 114 14.55 17.81 -4.85
N ALA A 115 14.35 17.47 -6.13
CA ALA A 115 13.24 18.01 -6.92
C ALA A 115 11.89 17.46 -6.46
N SER A 116 11.81 16.17 -6.18
CA SER A 116 10.60 15.48 -5.71
C SER A 116 10.23 15.92 -4.30
N LEU A 117 11.23 16.08 -3.41
CA LEU A 117 11.03 16.62 -2.07
C LEU A 117 10.42 18.02 -2.13
N ALA A 118 10.99 18.91 -2.95
CA ALA A 118 10.46 20.26 -3.15
C ALA A 118 9.05 20.26 -3.74
N ALA A 119 8.77 19.41 -4.73
CA ALA A 119 7.46 19.30 -5.37
C ALA A 119 6.37 18.84 -4.39
N LEU A 120 6.71 17.97 -3.44
CA LEU A 120 5.82 17.49 -2.40
C LEU A 120 5.78 18.40 -1.16
N GLY A 121 6.58 19.46 -1.11
CA GLY A 121 6.66 20.35 0.06
C GLY A 121 7.28 19.68 1.28
N ILE A 122 8.13 18.68 1.07
CA ILE A 122 8.86 17.97 2.12
C ILE A 122 10.13 18.76 2.42
N VAL A 123 10.26 19.23 3.66
CA VAL A 123 11.40 20.00 4.15
C VAL A 123 11.73 19.50 5.54
N MET A 124 12.79 18.71 5.70
CA MET A 124 13.27 18.30 7.02
C MET A 124 14.61 18.95 7.33
N LYS A 125 14.73 19.42 8.57
CA LYS A 125 15.93 20.04 9.13
C LYS A 125 16.38 19.23 10.34
N GLY A 126 17.62 18.77 10.34
CA GLY A 126 18.28 18.16 11.49
C GLY A 126 19.25 19.13 12.15
N VAL A 127 19.20 19.23 13.47
CA VAL A 127 20.22 19.89 14.29
C VAL A 127 20.82 18.82 15.19
N PHE A 128 22.13 18.66 15.14
CA PHE A 128 22.88 17.69 15.93
C PHE A 128 23.88 18.47 16.79
N ASP A 129 23.66 18.44 18.10
CA ASP A 129 24.52 19.08 19.09
C ASP A 129 25.50 18.06 19.68
N ASP A 130 26.70 18.53 19.98
CA ASP A 130 27.77 17.66 20.45
C ASP A 130 27.50 17.06 21.84
N ALA A 131 28.15 15.94 22.13
CA ALA A 131 28.11 15.34 23.44
C ALA A 131 28.84 16.22 24.47
N PRO A 132 28.24 16.46 25.66
CA PRO A 132 28.85 17.30 26.69
C PRO A 132 30.09 16.65 27.33
N SER A 133 30.28 15.34 27.16
CA SER A 133 31.46 14.59 27.58
C SER A 133 31.46 13.20 26.93
N LYS A 134 32.61 12.50 26.94
CA LYS A 134 32.79 11.19 26.31
C LYS A 134 31.78 10.12 26.74
N ASP A 135 31.27 10.21 27.97
CA ASP A 135 30.36 9.22 28.55
C ASP A 135 28.88 9.65 28.47
N LYS A 136 28.59 10.69 27.66
CA LYS A 136 27.24 11.23 27.45
C LYS A 136 26.89 11.24 25.97
N PRO A 137 25.60 11.05 25.62
CA PRO A 137 25.16 11.23 24.26
C PRO A 137 25.15 12.71 23.88
N GLY A 138 25.18 12.95 22.57
CA GLY A 138 24.82 14.24 21.98
C GLY A 138 23.31 14.32 21.83
N THR A 139 22.79 15.49 21.50
CA THR A 139 21.35 15.69 21.35
C THR A 139 21.00 16.04 19.91
N TYR A 140 19.91 15.49 19.40
CA TYR A 140 19.41 15.83 18.08
C TYR A 140 18.04 16.51 18.17
N LYS A 141 17.72 17.28 17.14
CA LYS A 141 16.39 17.80 16.88
C LYS A 141 16.08 17.75 15.39
N ILE A 142 15.01 17.04 15.01
CA ILE A 142 14.51 17.00 13.63
C ILE A 142 13.19 17.78 13.55
N THR A 143 13.13 18.79 12.67
CA THR A 143 11.91 19.57 12.46
C THR A 143 11.54 19.69 10.99
N GLY A 144 10.28 20.03 10.72
CA GLY A 144 9.78 20.37 9.39
C GLY A 144 8.66 19.45 8.95
N THR A 145 8.68 18.94 7.73
CA THR A 145 7.68 18.04 7.16
C THR A 145 8.27 16.77 6.58
N TYR A 146 7.56 15.66 6.71
CA TYR A 146 8.00 14.34 6.25
C TYR A 146 6.90 13.64 5.43
N PRO A 147 7.24 12.74 4.48
CA PRO A 147 6.26 11.96 3.77
C PRO A 147 5.68 10.87 4.67
N SER A 148 4.36 10.71 4.65
CA SER A 148 3.67 9.63 5.38
C SER A 148 2.52 9.07 4.56
N ILE A 149 2.38 7.74 4.55
CA ILE A 149 1.21 7.06 4.00
C ILE A 149 0.27 6.81 5.17
N ARG A 150 -0.90 7.45 5.15
CA ARG A 150 -1.95 7.25 6.14
C ARG A 150 -3.09 6.43 5.56
N LEU A 151 -3.92 5.92 6.46
CA LEU A 151 -5.11 5.16 6.14
C LEU A 151 -6.34 5.92 6.64
N ASN A 152 -7.34 6.12 5.78
CA ASN A 152 -8.69 6.40 6.27
C ASN A 152 -9.27 5.07 6.77
N THR A 153 -9.42 4.92 8.08
CA THR A 153 -9.89 3.68 8.71
C THR A 153 -11.37 3.37 8.44
N GLU A 154 -12.18 4.38 8.08
CA GLU A 154 -13.59 4.16 7.71
C GLU A 154 -13.74 3.56 6.32
N THR A 155 -12.88 3.96 5.37
CA THR A 155 -12.97 3.54 3.97
C THR A 155 -11.87 2.56 3.55
N CYS A 156 -10.92 2.29 4.44
CA CYS A 156 -9.67 1.56 4.18
C CYS A 156 -8.91 2.11 2.97
N THR A 157 -8.96 3.44 2.76
CA THR A 157 -8.32 4.11 1.63
C THR A 157 -6.96 4.66 2.05
N PRO A 158 -5.84 4.21 1.46
CA PRO A 158 -4.55 4.80 1.71
C PRO A 158 -4.44 6.17 1.04
N TYR A 159 -3.77 7.12 1.69
CA TYR A 159 -3.50 8.44 1.13
C TYR A 159 -2.13 8.96 1.57
N LEU A 160 -1.48 9.70 0.67
CA LEU A 160 -0.23 10.38 0.98
C LEU A 160 -0.52 11.67 1.74
N THR A 161 0.28 11.96 2.76
CA THR A 161 0.24 13.21 3.49
C THR A 161 1.65 13.69 3.82
N VAL A 162 1.76 14.97 4.14
CA VAL A 162 3.02 15.66 4.48
C VAL A 162 2.86 16.35 5.85
N PRO A 163 2.73 15.56 6.94
CA PRO A 163 2.60 16.09 8.30
C PRO A 163 3.88 16.78 8.80
N GLN A 164 3.75 17.49 9.92
CA GLN A 164 4.88 18.09 10.62
C GLN A 164 5.62 17.05 11.47
N ILE A 165 6.94 17.21 11.58
CA ILE A 165 7.82 16.50 12.54
C ILE A 165 8.46 17.52 13.47
N ASN A 166 8.60 17.17 14.75
CA ASN A 166 9.31 17.96 15.76
C ASN A 166 9.90 17.02 16.81
N ASP A 167 10.78 16.16 16.33
CA ASP A 167 11.39 15.11 17.12
C ASP A 167 12.68 15.60 17.76
N GLN A 168 13.00 15.00 18.90
CA GLN A 168 14.24 15.27 19.60
C GLN A 168 14.60 14.10 20.49
N GLY A 169 15.88 14.00 20.82
CA GLY A 169 16.37 12.95 21.70
C GLY A 169 17.89 12.91 21.72
N ASP A 170 18.38 11.76 22.12
CA ASP A 170 19.80 11.50 22.27
C ASP A 170 20.33 10.72 21.06
N TYR A 171 21.59 10.96 20.68
CA TYR A 171 22.30 10.14 19.72
C TYR A 171 23.73 9.85 20.15
N THR A 172 24.26 8.71 19.68
CA THR A 172 25.67 8.34 19.87
C THR A 172 26.26 7.86 18.56
N LEU A 173 27.55 8.14 18.37
CA LEU A 173 28.30 7.73 17.18
C LEU A 173 29.42 6.77 17.54
N ASN A 174 29.63 5.79 16.65
CA ASN A 174 30.83 4.99 16.59
C ASN A 174 31.49 5.17 15.22
N PHE A 175 32.54 5.98 15.17
CA PHE A 175 33.27 6.28 13.94
C PHE A 175 34.07 5.08 13.41
N ASP A 176 34.50 4.15 14.27
CA ASP A 176 35.24 2.97 13.84
C ASP A 176 34.34 2.01 13.04
N THR A 177 33.07 1.94 13.42
CA THR A 177 32.08 1.04 12.78
C THR A 177 31.13 1.76 11.82
N GLY A 178 31.11 3.09 11.82
CA GLY A 178 30.14 3.90 11.06
C GLY A 178 28.70 3.75 11.56
N VAL A 179 28.50 3.50 12.85
CA VAL A 179 27.18 3.26 13.45
C VAL A 179 26.69 4.51 14.19
N ILE A 180 25.44 4.88 13.94
CA ILE A 180 24.69 5.89 14.68
C ILE A 180 23.54 5.21 15.40
N THR A 181 23.42 5.49 16.70
CA THR A 181 22.28 5.10 17.52
C THR A 181 21.46 6.34 17.82
N LEU A 182 20.15 6.25 17.66
CA LEU A 182 19.22 7.34 17.93
C LEU A 182 18.16 6.85 18.93
N ALA A 183 17.98 7.62 20.01
CA ALA A 183 17.06 7.34 21.10
C ALA A 183 16.10 8.54 21.27
N PRO A 184 14.86 8.44 20.75
CA PRO A 184 13.87 9.50 20.87
C PRO A 184 13.50 9.80 22.33
N ALA A 185 13.22 11.07 22.61
CA ALA A 185 12.76 11.49 23.93
C ALA A 185 11.37 10.88 24.23
N THR A 186 11.19 10.37 25.44
CA THR A 186 9.99 9.61 25.85
C THR A 186 8.86 10.48 26.42
N ASP A 187 9.12 11.77 26.61
CA ASP A 187 8.19 12.76 27.17
C ASP A 187 7.50 13.61 26.09
N LEU A 188 7.72 13.29 24.81
CA LEU A 188 7.15 13.96 23.66
C LEU A 188 6.55 12.93 22.69
N ASP A 189 5.60 13.36 21.87
CA ASP A 189 5.14 12.58 20.73
C ASP A 189 6.26 12.59 19.67
N GLN A 190 6.81 11.41 19.40
CA GLN A 190 7.89 11.22 18.43
C GLN A 190 7.33 10.55 17.18
N VAL A 191 7.89 10.91 16.02
CA VAL A 191 7.61 10.25 14.75
C VAL A 191 8.67 9.21 14.43
N LEU A 192 9.94 9.53 14.69
CA LEU A 192 11.07 8.67 14.41
C LEU A 192 11.16 7.55 15.44
N PRO A 193 11.30 6.30 14.99
CA PRO A 193 11.54 5.18 15.89
C PRO A 193 12.95 5.29 16.50
N PRO A 194 13.18 4.67 17.66
CA PRO A 194 14.53 4.36 18.08
C PRO A 194 15.19 3.40 17.09
N PHE A 195 16.48 3.63 16.81
CA PHE A 195 17.29 2.68 16.06
C PHE A 195 18.68 2.55 16.69
N PRO A 196 19.07 1.36 17.16
CA PRO A 196 20.38 1.14 17.77
C PRO A 196 21.51 0.97 16.76
N ASP A 197 21.18 0.71 15.49
CA ASP A 197 22.08 0.16 14.49
C ASP A 197 22.03 0.90 13.14
N GLY A 198 21.68 2.18 13.17
CA GLY A 198 21.76 3.04 11.99
C GLY A 198 23.20 3.15 11.48
N LYS A 199 23.36 3.39 10.17
CA LYS A 199 24.65 3.63 9.53
C LYS A 199 24.74 5.08 9.14
N PHE A 200 25.91 5.68 9.31
CA PHE A 200 26.14 7.05 8.88
C PHE A 200 27.46 7.21 8.14
N THR A 201 27.48 8.18 7.24
CA THR A 201 28.72 8.72 6.67
C THR A 201 28.62 10.24 6.70
N VAL A 202 29.73 10.92 6.98
CA VAL A 202 29.80 12.38 6.92
C VAL A 202 31.05 12.81 6.17
N ASP A 203 30.90 13.84 5.34
CA ASP A 203 31.98 14.58 4.69
C ASP A 203 31.76 16.06 5.03
N GLY A 204 32.45 16.53 6.08
CA GLY A 204 32.34 17.90 6.57
C GLY A 204 32.83 18.93 5.56
N ASP A 205 33.85 18.60 4.76
CA ASP A 205 34.39 19.48 3.73
C ASP A 205 33.40 19.66 2.56
N ALA A 206 32.73 18.59 2.17
CA ALA A 206 31.70 18.63 1.14
C ALA A 206 30.32 19.09 1.67
N GLY A 207 30.17 19.21 2.99
CA GLY A 207 28.89 19.54 3.63
C GLY A 207 27.81 18.48 3.35
N SER A 208 28.16 17.19 3.41
CA SER A 208 27.22 16.10 3.11
C SER A 208 27.20 15.02 4.19
N MET A 209 26.03 14.48 4.48
CA MET A 209 25.85 13.39 5.44
C MET A 209 24.81 12.40 4.94
N THR A 210 25.00 11.11 5.23
CA THR A 210 23.99 10.08 5.02
C THR A 210 23.65 9.39 6.33
N ILE A 211 22.37 9.05 6.50
CA ILE A 211 21.90 8.21 7.60
C ILE A 211 20.96 7.16 7.01
N ASP A 212 21.32 5.90 7.21
CA ASP A 212 20.54 4.75 6.80
C ASP A 212 20.09 3.98 8.04
N PHE A 213 18.82 3.62 8.13
CA PHE A 213 18.30 2.83 9.25
C PHE A 213 17.09 2.01 8.84
N LEU A 214 16.83 0.96 9.61
CA LEU A 214 15.66 0.11 9.43
C LEU A 214 14.66 0.40 10.54
N ASP A 215 13.49 0.89 10.14
CA ASP A 215 12.32 0.99 10.99
C ASP A 215 11.68 -0.38 11.18
N ARG A 216 11.37 -0.68 12.44
CA ARG A 216 10.87 -1.98 12.93
C ARG A 216 9.82 -1.81 14.03
N ASP A 217 9.43 -0.57 14.33
CA ASP A 217 8.50 -0.25 15.43
C ASP A 217 7.07 -0.73 15.15
N SER A 218 6.80 -1.14 13.92
CA SER A 218 5.51 -1.66 13.49
C SER A 218 5.56 -3.15 13.11
N HIS A 219 6.61 -3.86 13.57
CA HIS A 219 6.83 -5.28 13.29
C HIS A 219 6.85 -6.11 14.58
N SER A 220 5.82 -6.92 14.79
CA SER A 220 5.60 -7.67 16.03
C SER A 220 6.78 -8.54 16.50
N SER A 221 7.43 -9.30 15.61
CA SER A 221 8.58 -10.13 15.99
C SER A 221 9.92 -9.39 16.08
N ARG A 222 9.99 -8.14 15.62
CA ARG A 222 11.22 -7.33 15.55
C ARG A 222 11.15 -6.09 16.43
N TYR A 223 9.99 -5.77 16.97
CA TYR A 223 9.76 -4.65 17.87
C TYR A 223 10.72 -4.66 19.06
N SER A 224 11.00 -5.86 19.61
CA SER A 224 11.94 -6.02 20.72
C SER A 224 13.39 -5.66 20.39
N GLU A 225 13.74 -5.50 19.11
CA GLU A 225 15.05 -4.99 18.68
C GLU A 225 15.21 -3.49 19.00
N VAL A 226 14.10 -2.75 19.14
CA VAL A 226 14.11 -1.28 19.24
C VAL A 226 13.32 -0.75 20.44
N MET A 227 12.30 -1.46 20.90
CA MET A 227 11.34 -1.04 21.92
C MET A 227 11.00 -2.18 22.88
N ALA A 228 10.52 -1.86 24.09
CA ALA A 228 10.40 -2.85 25.17
C ALA A 228 9.02 -3.54 25.26
N ALA A 229 7.94 -2.90 24.80
CA ALA A 229 6.58 -3.40 25.01
C ALA A 229 5.68 -3.11 23.80
N TRP A 230 5.05 -4.16 23.27
CA TRP A 230 4.17 -4.12 22.10
C TRP A 230 2.68 -4.04 22.50
N SER A 231 1.93 -3.25 21.74
CA SER A 231 0.49 -3.09 21.78
C SER A 231 -0.09 -3.31 20.38
N GLU A 232 -0.95 -4.33 20.22
CA GLU A 232 -1.65 -4.56 18.94
C GLU A 232 -2.57 -3.39 18.54
N ALA A 233 -2.95 -2.52 19.47
CA ALA A 233 -3.81 -1.37 19.16
C ALA A 233 -3.00 -0.15 18.72
N ASP A 234 -1.80 0.03 19.27
CA ASP A 234 -1.03 1.27 19.10
C ASP A 234 0.11 1.10 18.09
N ASP A 235 0.74 -0.09 18.03
CA ASP A 235 1.93 -0.34 17.19
C ASP A 235 1.58 -1.09 15.88
N ARG A 236 0.42 -1.75 15.80
CA ARG A 236 0.03 -2.50 14.60
C ARG A 236 -0.36 -1.55 13.47
N VAL A 237 0.36 -1.62 12.36
CA VAL A 237 -0.05 -0.94 11.14
C VAL A 237 -1.19 -1.69 10.44
N ILE A 238 -2.19 -0.92 10.00
CA ILE A 238 -3.24 -1.40 9.11
C ILE A 238 -2.95 -0.88 7.70
N SER A 239 -2.85 -1.81 6.74
CA SER A 239 -2.83 -1.51 5.30
C SER A 239 -4.25 -1.50 4.75
N GLY A 240 -4.47 -0.78 3.64
CA GLY A 240 -5.80 -0.64 3.05
C GLY A 240 -5.80 -0.68 1.54
N ILE A 241 -6.89 -1.18 0.98
CA ILE A 241 -7.19 -1.10 -0.45
C ILE A 241 -8.68 -0.89 -0.68
N SER A 242 -9.04 0.19 -1.36
CA SER A 242 -10.44 0.54 -1.64
C SER A 242 -10.72 0.81 -3.12
N GLN A 243 -9.68 0.81 -3.95
CA GLN A 243 -9.75 1.11 -5.37
C GLN A 243 -8.68 0.31 -6.11
N LEU A 244 -8.93 0.07 -7.39
CA LEU A 244 -8.00 -0.60 -8.30
C LEU A 244 -7.81 0.23 -9.56
N PRO A 245 -6.70 0.04 -10.29
CA PRO A 245 -6.58 0.55 -11.64
C PRO A 245 -7.72 0.05 -12.53
N VAL A 246 -8.10 0.85 -13.51
CA VAL A 246 -9.10 0.49 -14.51
C VAL A 246 -8.45 0.50 -15.89
N ASN A 247 -8.68 -0.55 -16.67
CA ASN A 247 -8.21 -0.60 -18.05
C ASN A 247 -8.93 0.49 -18.86
N THR A 248 -8.18 1.38 -19.49
CA THR A 248 -8.71 2.56 -20.20
C THR A 248 -9.45 2.21 -21.49
N ALA A 249 -9.16 1.07 -22.11
CA ALA A 249 -9.83 0.62 -23.33
C ALA A 249 -11.16 -0.10 -23.04
N GLY A 250 -11.19 -0.92 -21.97
CA GLY A 250 -12.34 -1.77 -21.65
C GLY A 250 -13.19 -1.35 -20.45
N GLY A 251 -12.69 -0.45 -19.59
CA GLY A 251 -13.39 0.01 -18.40
C GLY A 251 -13.55 -1.04 -17.30
N PHE A 252 -12.69 -2.07 -17.26
CA PHE A 252 -12.71 -3.14 -16.26
C PHE A 252 -11.59 -3.00 -15.23
N PHE A 253 -11.80 -3.54 -14.02
CA PHE A 253 -10.76 -3.60 -12.98
C PHE A 253 -9.52 -4.33 -13.50
N THR A 254 -8.35 -3.74 -13.27
CA THR A 254 -7.07 -4.31 -13.69
C THR A 254 -5.98 -4.08 -12.65
N THR A 255 -4.76 -4.54 -12.94
CA THR A 255 -3.58 -4.37 -12.09
C THR A 255 -2.69 -3.25 -12.60
N PRO A 256 -1.82 -2.65 -11.75
CA PRO A 256 -0.86 -1.65 -12.20
C PRO A 256 0.08 -2.12 -13.33
N ASP A 257 0.31 -3.43 -13.44
CA ASP A 257 1.16 -4.03 -14.47
C ASP A 257 0.47 -4.17 -15.85
N ASP A 258 -0.83 -3.90 -15.95
CA ASP A 258 -1.54 -3.91 -17.23
C ASP A 258 -1.12 -2.69 -18.06
N PRO A 259 -0.59 -2.88 -19.30
CA PRO A 259 -0.21 -1.76 -20.17
C PRO A 259 -1.35 -0.81 -20.52
N GLY A 260 -2.61 -1.24 -20.38
CA GLY A 260 -3.80 -0.43 -20.59
C GLY A 260 -4.37 0.20 -19.31
N ALA A 261 -3.74 0.00 -18.15
CA ALA A 261 -4.17 0.60 -16.89
C ALA A 261 -4.16 2.13 -16.95
N GLY A 262 -5.22 2.76 -16.45
CA GLY A 262 -5.25 4.19 -16.22
C GLY A 262 -4.39 4.60 -15.02
N GLU A 263 -3.95 5.86 -15.02
CA GLU A 263 -3.21 6.47 -13.91
C GLU A 263 -4.08 6.62 -12.65
N ASP A 264 -5.39 6.82 -12.84
CA ASP A 264 -6.36 7.00 -11.75
C ASP A 264 -6.92 5.65 -11.28
N LEU A 265 -7.06 5.52 -9.96
CA LEU A 265 -7.74 4.39 -9.34
C LEU A 265 -9.25 4.63 -9.27
N SER A 266 -10.04 3.56 -9.41
CA SER A 266 -11.49 3.59 -9.27
C SER A 266 -11.98 2.50 -8.32
N SER A 267 -13.05 2.78 -7.58
CA SER A 267 -13.80 1.76 -6.85
C SER A 267 -14.86 1.09 -7.70
N SER A 268 -15.14 1.58 -8.91
CA SER A 268 -16.21 1.07 -9.78
C SER A 268 -15.71 0.79 -11.20
N ALA A 269 -15.97 -0.42 -11.69
CA ALA A 269 -15.58 -0.87 -13.03
C ALA A 269 -16.35 -2.14 -13.45
N TYR A 270 -16.15 -2.59 -14.68
CA TYR A 270 -16.57 -3.94 -15.11
C TYR A 270 -15.59 -5.01 -14.62
N ILE A 271 -16.01 -6.28 -14.74
CA ILE A 271 -15.13 -7.44 -14.57
C ILE A 271 -14.90 -8.07 -15.94
N ALA A 272 -13.65 -8.39 -16.25
CA ALA A 272 -13.26 -9.00 -17.52
C ALA A 272 -12.33 -10.21 -17.28
N SER A 273 -12.42 -11.19 -18.18
CA SER A 273 -11.57 -12.39 -18.16
C SER A 273 -11.56 -13.02 -19.55
N SER A 274 -10.45 -13.67 -19.92
CA SER A 274 -10.36 -14.44 -21.15
C SER A 274 -11.35 -15.63 -21.17
N ALA A 275 -11.72 -16.17 -20.01
CA ALA A 275 -12.74 -17.20 -19.89
C ALA A 275 -14.14 -16.71 -20.31
N LEU A 276 -14.34 -15.39 -20.38
CA LEU A 276 -15.60 -14.76 -20.76
C LEU A 276 -15.63 -14.37 -22.25
N ALA A 277 -14.72 -14.92 -23.08
CA ALA A 277 -14.61 -14.59 -24.51
C ALA A 277 -15.93 -14.73 -25.27
N ALA A 278 -16.76 -15.72 -24.92
CA ALA A 278 -18.09 -15.92 -25.52
C ALA A 278 -19.05 -14.74 -25.26
N TRP A 279 -18.83 -13.98 -24.18
CA TRP A 279 -19.56 -12.76 -23.81
C TRP A 279 -18.71 -11.51 -24.00
N GLY A 280 -17.91 -11.46 -25.07
CA GLY A 280 -17.07 -10.32 -25.41
C GLY A 280 -15.94 -10.03 -24.41
N GLY A 281 -15.62 -10.96 -23.52
CA GLY A 281 -14.59 -10.83 -22.50
C GLY A 281 -15.06 -10.23 -21.18
N TYR A 282 -16.35 -9.94 -21.02
CA TYR A 282 -16.91 -9.28 -19.83
C TYR A 282 -17.81 -10.21 -19.01
N LEU A 283 -17.90 -9.94 -17.71
CA LEU A 283 -18.93 -10.55 -16.88
C LEU A 283 -20.26 -9.85 -17.17
N THR A 284 -21.07 -10.53 -17.98
CA THR A 284 -22.41 -10.08 -18.33
C THR A 284 -23.46 -10.78 -17.48
N TRP A 285 -24.70 -10.29 -17.54
CA TRP A 285 -25.82 -10.90 -16.84
C TRP A 285 -26.07 -12.34 -17.30
N TYR A 286 -25.94 -12.63 -18.60
CA TYR A 286 -26.10 -14.01 -19.09
C TYR A 286 -24.93 -14.90 -18.66
N ALA A 287 -23.69 -14.41 -18.76
CA ALA A 287 -22.53 -15.14 -18.28
C ALA A 287 -22.66 -15.48 -16.79
N PHE A 288 -23.06 -14.50 -15.96
CA PHE A 288 -23.29 -14.67 -14.54
C PHE A 288 -24.36 -15.74 -14.26
N ASN A 289 -25.50 -15.69 -14.97
CA ASN A 289 -26.58 -16.67 -14.81
C ASN A 289 -26.12 -18.10 -15.11
N ILE A 290 -25.36 -18.30 -16.18
CA ILE A 290 -24.83 -19.62 -16.55
C ILE A 290 -23.84 -20.10 -15.49
N ASN A 291 -22.92 -19.24 -15.04
CA ASN A 291 -21.94 -19.58 -14.00
C ASN A 291 -22.62 -19.94 -12.67
N ALA A 292 -23.61 -19.15 -12.24
CA ALA A 292 -24.36 -19.42 -11.02
C ALA A 292 -25.15 -20.72 -11.11
N GLU A 293 -25.81 -20.98 -12.25
CA GLU A 293 -26.55 -22.22 -12.47
C GLU A 293 -25.62 -23.43 -12.49
N THR A 294 -24.42 -23.30 -13.07
CA THR A 294 -23.38 -24.33 -13.04
C THR A 294 -23.06 -24.72 -11.59
N ALA A 295 -22.80 -23.74 -10.72
CA ALA A 295 -22.48 -23.99 -9.32
C ALA A 295 -23.64 -24.69 -8.57
N VAL A 296 -24.88 -24.25 -8.81
CA VAL A 296 -26.09 -24.88 -8.22
C VAL A 296 -26.24 -26.33 -8.68
N LYS A 297 -26.06 -26.59 -9.97
CA LYS A 297 -26.21 -27.92 -10.56
C LYS A 297 -25.09 -28.87 -10.19
N VAL A 298 -23.85 -28.40 -10.05
CA VAL A 298 -22.76 -29.22 -9.51
C VAL A 298 -23.06 -29.69 -8.08
N GLY A 299 -23.70 -28.84 -7.27
CA GLY A 299 -24.11 -29.17 -5.90
C GLY A 299 -25.40 -29.98 -5.79
N ASP A 300 -26.12 -30.25 -6.88
CA ASP A 300 -27.39 -30.98 -6.84
C ASP A 300 -27.15 -32.47 -6.58
N VAL A 301 -27.60 -32.96 -5.42
CA VAL A 301 -27.45 -34.36 -5.02
C VAL A 301 -28.35 -35.31 -5.82
N LYS A 302 -29.45 -34.81 -6.40
CA LYS A 302 -30.42 -35.64 -7.13
C LYS A 302 -30.04 -35.79 -8.59
N ASN A 303 -29.70 -34.68 -9.24
CA ASN A 303 -29.31 -34.63 -10.66
C ASN A 303 -28.12 -33.67 -10.83
N PRO A 304 -26.91 -34.08 -10.40
CA PRO A 304 -25.75 -33.23 -10.53
C PRO A 304 -25.41 -32.96 -12.00
N LEU A 305 -24.85 -31.78 -12.28
CA LEU A 305 -24.19 -31.55 -13.56
C LEU A 305 -23.02 -32.54 -13.69
N THR A 306 -22.92 -33.19 -14.84
CA THR A 306 -21.81 -34.07 -15.19
C THR A 306 -20.93 -33.39 -16.22
N ASP A 307 -19.72 -33.91 -16.40
CA ASP A 307 -18.86 -33.58 -17.55
C ASP A 307 -19.55 -34.09 -18.83
N LEU A 308 -20.18 -33.16 -19.55
CA LEU A 308 -21.00 -33.38 -20.75
C LEU A 308 -20.21 -33.11 -22.03
N ASP A 309 -19.15 -32.31 -21.97
CA ASP A 309 -18.27 -32.04 -23.12
C ASP A 309 -17.07 -33.00 -23.22
N GLY A 310 -16.80 -33.75 -22.15
CA GLY A 310 -15.79 -34.81 -22.08
C GLY A 310 -14.36 -34.31 -21.86
N ASP A 311 -14.18 -33.09 -21.37
CA ASP A 311 -12.86 -32.49 -21.13
C ASP A 311 -12.22 -32.90 -19.78
N GLY A 312 -12.97 -33.60 -18.93
CA GLY A 312 -12.53 -34.08 -17.62
C GLY A 312 -12.78 -33.12 -16.45
N THR A 313 -13.39 -31.96 -16.69
CA THR A 313 -13.69 -30.92 -15.69
C THR A 313 -15.14 -30.48 -15.82
N ILE A 314 -15.82 -30.24 -14.69
CA ILE A 314 -17.17 -29.67 -14.74
C ILE A 314 -17.07 -28.14 -14.74
N THR A 315 -17.51 -27.50 -15.83
CA THR A 315 -17.36 -26.08 -16.11
C THR A 315 -18.66 -25.45 -16.64
N PRO A 316 -18.71 -24.13 -16.85
CA PRO A 316 -19.84 -23.49 -17.53
C PRO A 316 -20.13 -24.02 -18.94
N VAL A 317 -19.16 -24.68 -19.59
CA VAL A 317 -19.36 -25.29 -20.92
C VAL A 317 -20.31 -26.49 -20.82
N ASP A 318 -20.18 -27.32 -19.79
CA ASP A 318 -21.13 -28.41 -19.52
C ASP A 318 -22.54 -27.88 -19.25
N MET A 319 -22.63 -26.78 -18.51
CA MET A 319 -23.92 -26.16 -18.25
C MET A 319 -24.58 -25.65 -19.53
N ILE A 320 -23.79 -25.13 -20.48
CA ILE A 320 -24.28 -24.73 -21.81
C ILE A 320 -24.83 -25.95 -22.57
N VAL A 321 -24.15 -27.09 -22.55
CA VAL A 321 -24.63 -28.35 -23.15
C VAL A 321 -25.91 -28.83 -22.48
N TYR A 322 -25.99 -28.75 -21.15
CA TYR A 322 -27.18 -29.10 -20.38
C TYR A 322 -28.39 -28.22 -20.76
N MET A 323 -28.21 -26.90 -20.75
CA MET A 323 -29.26 -25.95 -21.12
C MET A 323 -29.73 -26.17 -22.56
N HIS A 324 -28.80 -26.47 -23.47
CA HIS A 324 -29.12 -26.80 -24.85
C HIS A 324 -30.00 -28.05 -24.98
N ALA A 325 -29.66 -29.14 -24.27
CA ALA A 325 -30.45 -30.35 -24.28
C ALA A 325 -31.86 -30.13 -23.72
N ASP A 326 -32.00 -29.32 -22.66
CA ASP A 326 -33.31 -28.91 -22.11
C ASP A 326 -34.12 -28.13 -23.15
N ASN A 327 -33.51 -27.13 -23.80
CA ASN A 327 -34.14 -26.34 -24.85
C ASN A 327 -34.65 -27.22 -26.01
N LEU A 328 -33.83 -28.16 -26.49
CA LEU A 328 -34.21 -29.10 -27.56
C LEU A 328 -35.35 -30.03 -27.15
N ALA A 329 -35.43 -30.39 -25.87
CA ALA A 329 -36.53 -31.19 -25.32
C ALA A 329 -37.82 -30.37 -25.10
N GLY A 330 -37.80 -29.05 -25.37
CA GLY A 330 -38.90 -28.15 -25.05
C GLY A 330 -39.03 -27.87 -23.55
N GLY A 331 -37.96 -28.07 -22.78
CA GLY A 331 -37.86 -27.74 -21.38
C GLY A 331 -38.00 -26.23 -21.19
N GLY A 332 -38.99 -25.83 -20.40
CA GLY A 332 -39.23 -24.42 -20.05
C GLY A 332 -38.43 -23.99 -18.84
N THR A 333 -37.23 -24.54 -18.65
CA THR A 333 -36.45 -24.33 -17.43
C THR A 333 -35.89 -22.92 -17.38
N VAL A 334 -35.78 -22.39 -16.17
CA VAL A 334 -35.22 -21.07 -15.88
C VAL A 334 -34.01 -21.23 -14.97
N SER A 335 -33.04 -20.33 -15.10
CA SER A 335 -31.91 -20.23 -14.18
C SER A 335 -32.37 -19.89 -12.76
N THR A 336 -31.44 -20.01 -11.82
CA THR A 336 -31.61 -19.61 -10.42
C THR A 336 -32.09 -18.16 -10.26
N PHE A 337 -31.74 -17.27 -11.19
CA PHE A 337 -32.19 -15.86 -11.20
C PHE A 337 -33.35 -15.59 -12.17
N GLY A 338 -34.02 -16.66 -12.63
CA GLY A 338 -35.29 -16.58 -13.36
C GLY A 338 -35.18 -16.32 -14.86
N ILE A 339 -33.99 -16.49 -15.46
CA ILE A 339 -33.80 -16.32 -16.90
C ILE A 339 -34.06 -17.65 -17.63
N PRO A 340 -34.96 -17.71 -18.61
CA PRO A 340 -35.18 -18.93 -19.39
C PRO A 340 -33.89 -19.42 -20.07
N TYR A 341 -33.64 -20.72 -20.04
CA TYR A 341 -32.45 -21.30 -20.68
C TYR A 341 -32.39 -21.01 -22.19
N ALA A 342 -33.54 -20.92 -22.85
CA ALA A 342 -33.64 -20.54 -24.26
C ALA A 342 -33.17 -19.11 -24.57
N MET A 343 -33.06 -18.25 -23.54
CA MET A 343 -32.47 -16.90 -23.68
C MET A 343 -30.96 -16.90 -23.43
N LEU A 344 -30.46 -17.86 -22.67
CA LEU A 344 -29.04 -17.97 -22.29
C LEU A 344 -28.22 -18.73 -23.34
N VAL A 345 -28.83 -19.73 -24.00
CA VAL A 345 -28.16 -20.60 -24.99
C VAL A 345 -28.97 -20.65 -26.28
N ASP A 346 -28.35 -20.21 -27.38
CA ASP A 346 -28.85 -20.41 -28.73
C ASP A 346 -28.76 -21.90 -29.07
N SER A 347 -29.94 -22.48 -29.33
CA SER A 347 -30.13 -23.90 -29.64
C SER A 347 -30.73 -24.10 -31.03
N SER A 348 -30.62 -23.08 -31.91
CA SER A 348 -31.11 -23.14 -33.29
C SER A 348 -30.37 -24.18 -34.14
N ASP A 349 -29.09 -24.41 -33.86
CA ASP A 349 -28.34 -25.58 -34.34
C ASP A 349 -28.38 -26.69 -33.28
N PRO A 350 -29.06 -27.83 -33.53
CA PRO A 350 -29.19 -28.92 -32.56
C PRO A 350 -27.88 -29.70 -32.31
N THR A 351 -26.80 -29.36 -33.03
CA THR A 351 -25.50 -30.02 -32.91
C THR A 351 -24.40 -29.10 -32.36
N ALA A 352 -24.69 -27.81 -32.21
CA ALA A 352 -23.71 -26.81 -31.82
C ALA A 352 -24.34 -25.84 -30.80
N PRO A 353 -24.30 -26.16 -29.50
CA PRO A 353 -24.78 -25.23 -28.48
C PRO A 353 -23.90 -23.98 -28.45
N ALA A 354 -24.53 -22.80 -28.45
CA ALA A 354 -23.81 -21.54 -28.38
C ALA A 354 -24.39 -20.65 -27.29
N PRO A 355 -23.60 -20.13 -26.34
CA PRO A 355 -24.09 -19.14 -25.39
C PRO A 355 -24.46 -17.85 -26.13
N VAL A 356 -25.55 -17.21 -25.69
CA VAL A 356 -25.97 -15.92 -26.24
C VAL A 356 -25.09 -14.82 -25.65
N ASN A 357 -24.50 -13.99 -26.51
CA ASN A 357 -23.68 -12.87 -26.11
C ASN A 357 -24.52 -11.58 -25.93
N ASP A 358 -24.60 -11.09 -24.70
CA ASP A 358 -25.29 -9.88 -24.28
C ASP A 358 -24.33 -8.70 -23.96
N SER A 359 -23.05 -8.78 -24.31
CA SER A 359 -22.03 -7.78 -23.92
C SER A 359 -22.08 -6.46 -24.69
N ALA A 360 -22.98 -6.33 -25.67
CA ALA A 360 -23.08 -5.15 -26.54
C ALA A 360 -23.57 -3.90 -25.80
N THR A 361 -24.27 -4.09 -24.68
CA THR A 361 -24.82 -3.02 -23.84
C THR A 361 -24.48 -3.25 -22.38
N ASP A 362 -24.69 -2.22 -21.57
CA ASP A 362 -24.68 -2.37 -20.11
C ASP A 362 -25.98 -3.01 -19.65
N PHE A 363 -25.93 -3.73 -18.53
CA PHE A 363 -27.13 -4.22 -17.88
C PHE A 363 -28.03 -3.04 -17.49
N ALA A 364 -29.34 -3.21 -17.68
CA ALA A 364 -30.33 -2.22 -17.28
C ALA A 364 -31.56 -2.90 -16.70
N LEU A 365 -31.95 -2.51 -15.48
CA LEU A 365 -33.12 -3.03 -14.78
C LEU A 365 -34.42 -2.93 -15.60
N ALA A 366 -34.54 -1.91 -16.44
CA ALA A 366 -35.73 -1.68 -17.26
C ALA A 366 -36.06 -2.82 -18.23
N GLY A 367 -35.07 -3.62 -18.66
CA GLY A 367 -35.30 -4.73 -19.58
C GLY A 367 -35.45 -6.10 -18.91
N LEU A 368 -35.49 -6.16 -17.57
CA LEU A 368 -35.65 -7.41 -16.82
C LEU A 368 -36.91 -8.19 -17.23
N ALA A 369 -38.02 -7.48 -17.50
CA ALA A 369 -39.28 -8.08 -17.96
C ALA A 369 -39.17 -8.79 -19.32
N THR A 370 -38.16 -8.43 -20.12
CA THR A 370 -37.86 -9.05 -21.41
C THR A 370 -36.59 -9.90 -21.35
N ALA A 371 -36.10 -10.21 -20.15
CA ALA A 371 -34.83 -10.89 -19.91
C ALA A 371 -33.63 -10.23 -20.62
N SER A 372 -33.58 -8.89 -20.69
CA SER A 372 -32.44 -8.21 -21.29
C SER A 372 -31.15 -8.49 -20.50
N GLY A 373 -30.09 -8.85 -21.20
CA GLY A 373 -28.76 -8.98 -20.64
C GLY A 373 -27.98 -7.66 -20.64
N GLY A 374 -26.66 -7.77 -20.45
CA GLY A 374 -25.73 -6.64 -20.48
C GLY A 374 -24.52 -6.86 -19.58
N LYS A 375 -23.46 -6.08 -19.80
CA LYS A 375 -22.30 -6.05 -18.90
C LYS A 375 -22.71 -5.59 -17.51
N MET A 376 -22.25 -6.31 -16.49
CA MET A 376 -22.53 -5.99 -15.09
C MET A 376 -21.42 -5.09 -14.54
N LYS A 377 -21.81 -3.95 -13.95
CA LYS A 377 -20.88 -3.00 -13.34
C LYS A 377 -20.81 -3.23 -11.83
N TYR A 378 -19.61 -3.19 -11.27
CA TYR A 378 -19.35 -3.54 -9.89
C TYR A 378 -18.65 -2.41 -9.16
N THR A 379 -18.95 -2.28 -7.87
CA THR A 379 -18.34 -1.29 -6.98
C THR A 379 -17.78 -1.94 -5.71
N ILE A 380 -16.53 -1.60 -5.36
CA ILE A 380 -15.90 -1.87 -4.07
C ILE A 380 -16.55 -0.91 -3.07
N LEU A 381 -17.58 -1.37 -2.36
CA LEU A 381 -18.37 -0.54 -1.44
C LEU A 381 -17.63 -0.25 -0.13
N ASN A 382 -16.97 -1.27 0.40
CA ASN A 382 -16.12 -1.17 1.57
C ASN A 382 -14.70 -1.52 1.13
N GLY A 383 -13.74 -0.64 1.39
CA GLY A 383 -12.34 -1.02 1.24
C GLY A 383 -11.99 -2.16 2.19
N LEU A 384 -10.86 -2.80 1.92
CA LEU A 384 -10.34 -3.90 2.71
C LEU A 384 -9.19 -3.39 3.58
N CYS A 385 -9.39 -3.44 4.90
CA CYS A 385 -8.37 -3.17 5.91
C CYS A 385 -7.68 -4.48 6.28
N ILE A 386 -6.34 -4.47 6.31
CA ILE A 386 -5.50 -5.65 6.51
C ILE A 386 -4.42 -5.30 7.53
N PRO A 387 -4.38 -5.93 8.72
CA PRO A 387 -3.30 -5.74 9.67
C PRO A 387 -2.01 -6.34 9.10
N VAL A 388 -0.90 -5.63 9.30
CA VAL A 388 0.40 -6.01 8.76
C VAL A 388 1.51 -5.91 9.79
N ASP A 389 2.57 -6.70 9.62
CA ASP A 389 3.90 -6.37 10.10
C ASP A 389 4.56 -5.46 9.06
N GLU A 390 5.09 -4.32 9.48
CA GLU A 390 5.78 -3.36 8.61
C GLU A 390 7.26 -3.20 9.01
N THR A 391 8.14 -3.20 8.02
CA THR A 391 9.47 -2.58 8.16
C THR A 391 9.71 -1.58 7.05
N ILE A 392 10.49 -0.54 7.34
CA ILE A 392 10.86 0.48 6.36
C ILE A 392 12.37 0.68 6.37
N ASP A 393 13.06 0.34 5.28
CA ASP A 393 14.47 0.66 5.09
C ASP A 393 14.59 2.09 4.57
N PHE A 394 15.06 2.99 5.42
CA PHE A 394 15.27 4.39 5.11
C PHE A 394 16.73 4.66 4.77
N LYS A 395 16.94 5.38 3.67
CA LYS A 395 18.22 5.94 3.26
C LYS A 395 18.07 7.43 3.04
N SER A 396 18.72 8.21 3.87
CA SER A 396 18.57 9.67 3.86
C SER A 396 19.89 10.34 3.53
N GLY A 397 19.81 11.33 2.64
CA GLY A 397 20.90 12.23 2.31
C GLY A 397 20.61 13.61 2.88
N TRP A 398 21.66 14.25 3.39
CA TRP A 398 21.59 15.55 4.04
C TRP A 398 22.72 16.46 3.54
N THR A 399 22.44 17.75 3.43
CA THR A 399 23.41 18.79 3.09
C THR A 399 23.49 19.81 4.20
N SER A 400 24.68 20.33 4.50
CA SER A 400 24.86 21.36 5.53
C SER A 400 23.96 22.56 5.27
N ALA A 401 23.30 23.05 6.31
CA ALA A 401 22.61 24.33 6.26
C ALA A 401 23.60 25.43 6.64
N ASP A 402 23.89 26.32 5.70
CA ASP A 402 24.74 27.50 5.92
C ASP A 402 24.33 28.35 7.14
#